data_AF-Q01SY8-F1
#
_entry.id   AF-Q01SY8-F1
#
_cell.length_a   1.000
_cell.length_b   1.000
_cell.length_c   1.000
_cell.angle_alpha   90.00
_cell.angle_beta   90.00
_cell.angle_gamma   90.00
#
_symmetry.space_group_name_H-M   'P 1'
#
loop_
_entity.id
_entity.type
_entity.pdbx_description
1 polymer ?
#
loop_
_entity_poly.entity_id
_entity_poly.type
_entity_poly.pdbx_seq_one_letter_code
_entity_poly.pdbx_strand_id
1 'polypeptide(L)' 'MHALKLAVPAVILMTGFLVCTSATYGKPEYAKKESKSCTFCHGKIDSKKEVMAGNLTDAGKYYKDHDHKLDGYVPKK' A
#
# COMPACT_ATOMS: atom_id res chain seq x y z
N MET A 1 -36.39 11.27 -19.83
CA MET A 1 -35.15 11.25 -20.66
C MET A 1 -33.90 11.83 -19.97
N HIS A 2 -34.02 12.60 -18.87
CA HIS A 2 -32.85 13.15 -18.15
C HIS A 2 -32.11 12.12 -17.28
N ALA A 3 -32.83 11.20 -16.63
CA ALA A 3 -32.24 10.18 -15.77
C ALA A 3 -31.26 9.26 -16.52
N LEU A 4 -31.59 8.85 -17.76
CA LEU A 4 -30.74 7.96 -18.56
C LEU A 4 -29.45 8.67 -19.04
N LYS A 5 -29.53 9.99 -19.30
CA LYS A 5 -28.36 10.81 -19.65
C LYS A 5 -27.40 11.03 -18.47
N LEU A 6 -27.88 10.91 -17.23
CA LEU A 6 -27.07 11.06 -16.01
C LEU A 6 -26.59 9.71 -15.45
N ALA A 7 -27.37 8.64 -15.65
CA ALA A 7 -27.01 7.30 -15.17
C ALA A 7 -25.76 6.74 -15.86
N VAL A 8 -25.62 6.94 -17.18
CA VAL A 8 -24.48 6.41 -17.93
C VAL A 8 -23.14 7.01 -17.47
N PRO A 9 -22.98 8.35 -17.38
CA PRO A 9 -21.76 8.94 -16.81
C PRO A 9 -21.51 8.55 -15.35
N ALA A 10 -22.57 8.46 -14.54
CA ALA A 10 -22.45 8.08 -13.13
C ALA A 10 -21.92 6.64 -12.95
N VAL A 11 -22.39 5.70 -13.78
CA VAL A 11 -21.91 4.31 -13.77
C VAL A 11 -20.45 4.23 -14.20
N ILE A 12 -20.04 5.00 -15.21
CA ILE A 12 -18.64 5.04 -15.68
C ILE A 12 -17.72 5.62 -14.59
N LEU A 13 -18.15 6.68 -13.90
CA LEU A 13 -17.40 7.26 -12.79
C LEU A 13 -17.30 6.30 -11.60
N MET A 14 -18.39 5.63 -11.23
CA MET A 14 -18.37 4.65 -10.13
C MET A 14 -17.47 3.45 -10.46
N THR A 15 -17.53 2.93 -11.68
CA THR A 15 -16.63 1.83 -12.10
C THR A 15 -15.17 2.25 -12.10
N GLY A 16 -14.85 3.46 -12.58
CA GLY A 16 -13.49 4.01 -12.48
C GLY A 16 -13.02 4.15 -11.04
N PHE A 17 -13.87 4.65 -10.14
CA PHE A 17 -13.54 4.83 -8.72
C PHE A 17 -13.29 3.50 -7.99
N LEU A 18 -14.09 2.47 -8.27
CA LEU A 18 -13.87 1.13 -7.69
C LEU A 18 -12.53 0.53 -8.12
N VAL A 19 -12.14 0.69 -9.39
CA VAL A 19 -10.85 0.18 -9.88
C VAL A 19 -9.69 0.89 -9.19
N CYS A 20 -9.74 2.21 -9.04
CA CYS A 20 -8.68 2.98 -8.38
C CYS A 20 -8.52 2.68 -6.88
N THR A 21 -9.62 2.38 -6.17
CA THR A 21 -9.60 2.15 -4.71
C THR A 21 -9.18 0.74 -4.31
N SER A 22 -9.33 -0.24 -5.20
CA SER A 22 -8.92 -1.64 -4.98
C SER A 22 -7.41 -1.89 -5.16
N ALA A 23 -6.67 -0.92 -5.70
CA ALA A 23 -5.22 -1.01 -5.92
C ALA A 23 -4.43 -0.80 -4.63
N THR A 24 -4.64 -1.67 -3.63
CA THR A 24 -3.81 -1.72 -2.44
C THR A 24 -2.62 -2.66 -2.69
N TYR A 25 -1.49 -2.07 -3.05
CA TYR A 25 -0.24 -2.82 -3.28
C TYR A 25 0.52 -3.14 -1.99
N GLY A 26 0.08 -2.59 -0.86
CA GLY A 26 0.56 -2.99 0.47
C GLY A 26 -0.16 -4.25 0.92
N LYS A 27 0.58 -5.29 1.34
CA LYS A 27 -0.04 -6.46 1.96
C LYS A 27 -0.76 -6.02 3.23
N PRO A 28 -2.11 -6.06 3.27
CA PRO A 28 -2.87 -5.53 4.40
C PRO A 28 -2.60 -6.35 5.68
N GLU A 29 -2.14 -7.60 5.56
CA GLU A 29 -1.75 -8.41 6.72
C GLU A 29 -0.58 -7.77 7.49
N TYR A 30 0.45 -7.28 6.80
CA TYR A 30 1.62 -6.68 7.45
C TYR A 30 1.32 -5.29 8.00
N ALA A 31 0.53 -4.50 7.27
CA ALA A 31 0.12 -3.17 7.73
C ALA A 31 -0.70 -3.25 9.03
N LYS A 32 -1.61 -4.22 9.14
CA LYS A 32 -2.39 -4.46 10.35
C LYS A 32 -1.54 -4.99 11.51
N LYS A 33 -0.65 -5.96 11.23
CA LYS A 33 0.18 -6.60 12.26
C LYS A 33 1.13 -5.60 12.92
N GLU A 34 1.84 -4.81 12.12
CA GLU A 34 2.90 -3.95 12.63
C GLU A 34 2.41 -2.55 13.02
N SER A 35 1.30 -2.07 12.43
CA SER A 35 0.74 -0.73 12.67
C SER A 35 1.79 0.40 12.59
N LYS A 36 2.84 0.21 11.77
CA LYS A 36 3.89 1.21 11.50
C LYS A 36 3.57 1.99 10.23
N SER A 37 4.13 3.19 10.10
CA SER A 37 4.01 3.96 8.87
C SER A 37 4.65 3.20 7.69
N CYS A 38 4.11 3.35 6.48
CA CYS A 38 4.71 2.73 5.29
C CYS A 38 6.17 3.17 5.10
N THR A 39 6.48 4.42 5.49
CA THR A 39 7.81 5.02 5.45
C THR A 39 8.81 4.37 6.42
N PHE A 40 8.32 3.62 7.40
CA PHE A 40 9.18 2.90 8.34
C PHE A 40 9.94 1.78 7.62
N CYS A 41 9.25 0.99 6.78
CA CYS A 41 9.85 -0.11 6.03
C CYS A 41 10.28 0.27 4.60
N HIS A 42 9.65 1.27 3.99
CA HIS A 42 9.92 1.70 2.62
C HIS A 42 10.45 3.14 2.58
N GLY A 43 11.63 3.35 1.99
CA GLY A 43 12.24 4.68 1.87
C GLY A 43 11.53 5.57 0.85
N LYS A 44 10.82 4.97 -0.11
CA LYS A 44 9.94 5.66 -1.05
C LYS A 44 8.60 4.95 -1.09
N ILE A 45 7.50 5.69 -1.22
CA ILE A 45 6.18 5.08 -1.42
C ILE A 45 5.83 5.27 -2.89
N ASP A 46 5.59 4.16 -3.57
CA ASP A 46 5.25 4.11 -4.98
C ASP A 46 4.13 3.07 -5.20
N SER A 47 3.34 3.24 -6.25
CA SER A 47 2.30 2.29 -6.63
C SER A 47 2.87 1.05 -7.33
N LYS A 48 4.14 1.09 -7.76
CA LYS A 48 4.82 -0.03 -8.41
C LYS A 48 5.43 -1.00 -7.40
N LYS A 49 5.00 -2.25 -7.43
CA LYS A 49 5.49 -3.32 -6.56
C LYS A 49 7.01 -3.53 -6.68
N GLU A 50 7.59 -3.39 -7.87
CA GLU A 50 9.04 -3.58 -8.05
C GLU A 50 9.83 -2.48 -7.34
N VAL A 51 9.34 -1.25 -7.38
CA VAL A 51 9.94 -0.10 -6.71
C VAL A 51 9.86 -0.27 -5.19
N MET A 52 8.71 -0.72 -4.69
CA MET A 52 8.50 -0.98 -3.26
C MET A 52 9.37 -2.13 -2.73
N ALA A 53 9.60 -3.17 -3.52
CA ALA A 53 10.48 -4.26 -3.13
C ALA A 53 11.97 -3.85 -3.12
N GLY A 54 12.36 -2.93 -4.00
CA GLY A 54 13.73 -2.43 -4.12
C GLY A 54 14.10 -1.30 -3.16
N ASN A 55 13.12 -0.64 -2.51
CA ASN A 55 13.34 0.58 -1.73
C ASN A 55 13.27 0.39 -0.20
N LEU A 56 13.55 -0.81 0.29
CA LEU A 56 13.48 -1.13 1.71
C LEU A 56 14.49 -0.31 2.53
N THR A 57 14.02 0.29 3.62
CA THR A 57 14.86 0.89 4.66
C THR A 57 15.60 -0.20 5.45
N ASP A 58 16.46 0.17 6.39
CA ASP A 58 17.10 -0.80 7.28
C ASP A 58 16.08 -1.61 8.10
N ALA A 59 14.97 -0.98 8.51
CA ALA A 59 13.88 -1.67 9.17
C ALA A 59 13.15 -2.64 8.23
N GLY A 60 12.91 -2.23 6.98
CA GLY A 60 12.28 -3.10 5.97
C GLY A 60 13.14 -4.31 5.60
N LYS A 61 14.46 -4.14 5.53
CA LYS A 61 15.42 -5.23 5.33
C LYS A 61 15.43 -6.17 6.53
N TYR A 62 15.52 -5.62 7.74
CA TYR A 62 15.46 -6.41 8.98
C TYR A 62 14.18 -7.24 9.05
N TYR A 63 13.03 -6.63 8.76
CA TYR A 63 11.73 -7.30 8.74
C TYR A 63 11.68 -8.45 7.72
N LYS A 64 12.24 -8.25 6.52
CA LYS A 64 12.33 -9.28 5.49
C LYS A 64 13.21 -10.46 5.94
N ASP A 65 14.33 -10.17 6.60
CA ASP A 65 15.30 -11.18 7.02
C ASP A 65 14.88 -11.91 8.31
N HIS A 66 14.01 -11.31 9.13
CA HIS A 66 13.55 -11.84 10.43
C HIS A 66 12.09 -12.33 10.39
N ASP A 67 11.73 -13.09 9.36
CA ASP A 67 10.42 -13.74 9.22
C ASP A 67 9.22 -12.77 9.34
N HIS A 68 9.36 -11.56 8.82
CA HIS A 68 8.34 -10.50 8.93
C HIS A 68 8.00 -10.19 10.39
N LYS A 69 9.03 -10.03 11.23
CA LYS A 69 8.93 -9.57 12.61
C LYS A 69 9.86 -8.37 12.84
N LEU A 70 9.37 -7.39 13.60
CA LEU A 70 10.17 -6.24 14.07
C LEU A 70 10.68 -6.44 15.51
N ASP A 71 10.52 -7.65 16.07
CA ASP A 71 10.90 -7.97 17.44
C ASP A 71 12.41 -7.77 17.63
N GLY A 72 12.80 -6.74 18.39
CA GLY A 72 14.20 -6.41 18.67
C GLY A 72 14.85 -5.42 17.68
N TYR A 73 14.12 -4.93 16.68
CA TYR A 73 14.66 -3.87 15.81
C TYR A 73 14.74 -2.54 16.58
N VAL A 74 15.96 -2.04 16.77
CA VAL A 74 16.22 -0.70 17.32
C VAL A 74 16.58 0.22 16.16
N PRO A 75 15.75 1.22 15.82
CA PRO A 75 16.09 2.20 14.80
C PRO A 75 17.34 2.96 15.24
N LYS A 76 18.34 3.05 14.36
CA LYS A 76 19.50 3.94 14.59
C LYS A 76 18.97 5.38 14.61
N LYS A 77 19.20 6.05 15.74
CA LYS A 77 18.78 7.43 16.02
C LYS A 77 19.57 8.43 15.18
#